data_AF-A0A2V5QIZ6-F1
#
_entry.id   AF-A0A2V5QIZ6-F1
#
_cell.length_a   1.000
_cell.length_b   1.000
_cell.length_c   1.000
_cell.angle_alpha   90.00
_cell.angle_beta   90.00
_cell.angle_gamma   90.00
#
_symmetry.space_group_name_H-M   'P 1'
#
loop_
_entity.id
_entity.type
_entity.pdbx_description
1 polymer ?
#
loop_
_entity_poly.entity_id
_entity_poly.type
_entity_poly.pdbx_seq_one_letter_code
_entity_poly.pdbx_strand_id
1 'polypeptide(L)'
;METTYSPETPFTYIGIGSLLAMPLRVPPNQRAYSWKTEQINDLLNDFESAMAESDAGEREYFLGSIVIISNDENRPAVVDGQQRLASVTMIYAAIRDYLVEHEEKETAADVEKEYLYSRHKWTKERTARFKLSDEDADFFERNVVARDGSGTRETKRVRKGPDSHKRPDSPNCARQS
;
A
#
# COMPACT_ATOMS: atom_id res chain seq x y z
N MET A 1 -35.48 6.40 29.93
CA MET A 1 -34.31 5.59 29.56
C MET A 1 -34.00 5.91 28.12
N GLU A 2 -33.04 6.79 27.88
CA GLU A 2 -32.56 7.09 26.52
C GLU A 2 -31.76 5.89 26.02
N THR A 3 -32.22 5.30 24.91
CA THR A 3 -31.45 4.26 24.21
C THR A 3 -30.29 4.94 23.52
N THR A 4 -29.07 4.75 24.01
CA THR A 4 -27.85 5.08 23.28
C THR A 4 -27.85 4.32 21.96
N TYR A 5 -28.13 5.04 20.87
CA TYR A 5 -27.92 4.57 19.50
C TYR A 5 -26.41 4.47 19.28
N SER A 6 -25.87 3.26 19.36
CA SER A 6 -24.54 2.96 18.84
C SER A 6 -24.70 2.74 17.34
N PRO A 7 -24.22 3.63 16.46
CA PRO A 7 -24.21 3.33 15.05
C PRO A 7 -23.24 2.16 14.86
N GLU A 8 -23.78 0.97 14.62
CA GLU A 8 -23.01 -0.18 14.15
C GLU A 8 -22.20 0.29 12.94
N THR A 9 -20.86 0.28 13.02
CA THR A 9 -20.02 0.60 11.88
C THR A 9 -20.19 -0.51 10.85
N PRO A 10 -20.83 -0.27 9.68
CA PRO A 10 -21.14 -1.35 8.78
C PRO A 10 -19.85 -1.89 8.13
N PHE A 11 -19.62 -3.18 8.26
CA PHE A 11 -18.63 -3.87 7.43
C PHE A 11 -19.19 -4.04 6.02
N THR A 12 -18.41 -3.67 5.02
CA THR A 12 -18.75 -3.85 3.61
C THR A 12 -17.69 -4.71 2.94
N TYR A 13 -18.13 -5.65 2.10
CA TYR A 13 -17.23 -6.43 1.25
C TYR A 13 -16.94 -5.62 -0.02
N ILE A 14 -15.66 -5.37 -0.26
CA ILE A 14 -15.18 -4.63 -1.44
C ILE A 14 -13.92 -5.30 -1.97
N GLY A 15 -13.86 -5.47 -3.29
CA GLY A 15 -12.64 -5.94 -3.95
C GLY A 15 -11.50 -4.95 -3.74
N ILE A 16 -10.30 -5.45 -3.47
CA ILE A 16 -9.14 -4.59 -3.17
C ILE A 16 -8.78 -3.66 -4.34
N GLY A 17 -9.00 -4.10 -5.58
CA GLY A 17 -8.84 -3.25 -6.77
C GLY A 17 -9.78 -2.06 -6.75
N SER A 18 -11.08 -2.30 -6.49
CA SER A 18 -12.09 -1.24 -6.35
C SER A 18 -11.75 -0.26 -5.22
N LEU A 19 -11.19 -0.78 -4.12
CA LEU A 19 -10.73 0.02 -3.00
C LEU A 19 -9.56 0.94 -3.38
N LEU A 20 -8.55 0.40 -4.08
CA LEU A 20 -7.37 1.15 -4.54
C LEU A 20 -7.67 2.10 -5.71
N ALA A 21 -8.74 1.87 -6.46
CA ALA A 21 -9.21 2.83 -7.46
C ALA A 21 -9.73 4.14 -6.84
N MET A 22 -10.08 4.14 -5.55
CA MET A 22 -10.46 5.34 -4.81
C MET A 22 -9.23 6.08 -4.26
N PRO A 23 -9.30 7.42 -4.10
CA PRO A 23 -8.25 8.16 -3.42
C PRO A 23 -8.23 7.79 -1.93
N LEU A 24 -7.11 7.28 -1.43
CA LEU A 24 -6.90 6.91 -0.03
C LEU A 24 -5.62 7.57 0.52
N ARG A 25 -5.58 7.82 1.83
CA ARG A 25 -4.36 8.25 2.53
C ARG A 25 -4.14 7.49 3.82
N VAL A 26 -2.89 7.36 4.23
CA VAL A 26 -2.49 6.94 5.56
C VAL A 26 -2.22 8.20 6.41
N PRO A 27 -2.85 8.35 7.59
CA PRO A 27 -2.57 9.46 8.50
C PRO A 27 -1.11 9.56 8.94
N PRO A 28 -0.60 10.76 9.28
CA PRO A 28 0.82 10.97 9.63
C PRO A 28 1.25 10.26 10.92
N ASN A 29 0.32 9.97 11.83
CA ASN A 29 0.59 9.29 13.10
C ASN A 29 0.65 7.75 12.98
N GLN A 30 0.64 7.21 11.76
CA GLN A 30 0.76 5.78 11.50
C GLN A 30 2.20 5.36 11.28
N ARG A 31 2.52 4.11 11.64
CA ARG A 31 3.87 3.55 11.50
C ARG A 31 4.34 3.52 10.04
N ALA A 32 5.65 3.60 9.84
CA ALA A 32 6.27 3.37 8.54
C ALA A 32 5.97 1.96 7.98
N TYR A 33 6.15 1.79 6.68
CA TYR A 33 6.13 0.52 6.00
C TYR A 33 7.24 -0.40 6.55
N SER A 34 6.87 -1.61 6.95
CA SER A 34 7.80 -2.52 7.64
C SER A 34 7.67 -3.97 7.20
N TRP A 35 6.83 -4.25 6.20
CA TRP A 35 6.74 -5.59 5.66
C TRP A 35 8.03 -5.99 4.96
N LYS A 36 8.48 -7.21 5.24
CA LYS A 36 9.65 -7.85 4.64
C LYS A 36 9.21 -8.89 3.64
N THR A 37 10.18 -9.47 2.93
CA THR A 37 9.97 -10.49 1.90
C THR A 37 9.07 -11.64 2.34
N GLU A 38 9.17 -12.10 3.59
CA GLU A 38 8.31 -13.16 4.13
C GLU A 38 6.82 -12.81 4.03
N GLN A 39 6.42 -11.64 4.55
CA GLN A 39 5.02 -11.19 4.52
C GLN A 39 4.52 -10.90 3.09
N ILE A 40 5.43 -10.51 2.19
CA ILE A 40 5.09 -10.31 0.78
C ILE A 40 4.86 -11.65 0.09
N ASN A 41 5.70 -12.65 0.37
CA ASN A 41 5.52 -13.98 -0.17
C ASN A 41 4.22 -14.61 0.33
N ASP A 42 3.89 -14.44 1.61
CA ASP A 42 2.61 -14.90 2.16
C ASP A 42 1.44 -14.27 1.41
N LEU A 43 1.46 -12.94 1.19
CA LEU A 43 0.45 -12.24 0.41
C LEU A 43 0.34 -12.76 -1.04
N LEU A 44 1.46 -13.06 -1.68
CA LEU A 44 1.46 -13.60 -3.05
C LEU A 44 0.92 -15.02 -3.11
N ASN A 45 1.27 -15.87 -2.14
CA ASN A 45 0.75 -17.23 -2.01
C ASN A 45 -0.76 -17.22 -1.76
N ASP A 46 -1.25 -16.26 -0.97
CA ASP A 46 -2.69 -16.03 -0.77
C ASP A 46 -3.39 -15.70 -2.09
N PHE A 47 -2.80 -14.84 -2.93
CA PHE A 47 -3.35 -14.53 -4.26
C PHE A 47 -3.30 -15.72 -5.20
N GLU A 48 -2.21 -16.48 -5.24
CA GLU A 48 -2.10 -17.68 -6.06
C GLU A 48 -3.18 -18.71 -5.69
N SER A 49 -3.36 -18.94 -4.39
CA SER A 49 -4.39 -19.85 -3.87
C SER A 49 -5.78 -19.37 -4.24
N ALA A 50 -6.06 -18.08 -4.06
CA ALA A 50 -7.34 -17.46 -4.42
C ALA A 50 -7.67 -17.61 -5.91
N MET A 51 -6.68 -17.42 -6.79
CA MET A 51 -6.87 -17.57 -8.23
C MET A 51 -7.17 -19.03 -8.60
N ALA A 52 -6.40 -19.98 -8.05
CA ALA A 52 -6.60 -21.40 -8.32
C ALA A 52 -7.98 -21.91 -7.89
N GLU A 53 -8.51 -21.42 -6.76
CA GLU A 53 -9.85 -21.75 -6.28
C GLU A 53 -10.95 -21.09 -7.14
N SER A 54 -10.71 -19.86 -7.63
CA SER A 54 -11.67 -19.16 -8.48
C SER A 54 -11.92 -19.85 -9.81
N ASP A 55 -10.89 -20.44 -10.43
CA ASP A 55 -11.01 -21.23 -11.67
C ASP A 55 -11.81 -22.53 -11.45
N ALA A 56 -11.90 -23.01 -10.20
CA ALA A 56 -12.68 -24.18 -9.82
C ALA A 56 -14.16 -23.86 -9.46
N GLY A 57 -14.58 -22.59 -9.61
CA GLY A 57 -15.97 -22.18 -9.42
C GLY A 57 -16.37 -21.90 -7.97
N GLU A 58 -15.43 -21.81 -7.03
CA GLU A 58 -15.71 -21.43 -5.65
C GLU A 58 -14.74 -20.37 -5.07
N ARG A 59 -15.38 -19.36 -4.47
CA ARG A 59 -14.98 -18.47 -3.35
C ARG A 59 -14.11 -17.25 -3.62
N GLU A 60 -14.64 -16.13 -3.12
CA GLU A 60 -13.90 -14.90 -2.84
C GLU A 60 -12.91 -15.15 -1.69
N TYR A 61 -11.63 -14.82 -1.91
CA TYR A 61 -10.63 -14.88 -0.85
C TYR A 61 -10.72 -13.66 0.06
N PHE A 62 -10.80 -13.89 1.37
CA PHE A 62 -10.79 -12.80 2.35
C PHE A 62 -9.36 -12.36 2.65
N LEU A 63 -8.93 -11.30 1.95
CA LEU A 63 -7.62 -10.67 2.16
C LEU A 63 -7.56 -9.82 3.43
N GLY A 64 -8.32 -10.15 4.47
CA GLY A 64 -8.38 -9.42 5.74
C GLY A 64 -9.15 -8.10 5.71
N SER A 65 -9.44 -7.55 6.89
CA SER A 65 -10.15 -6.27 7.05
C SER A 65 -9.25 -5.06 6.77
N ILE A 66 -9.84 -4.01 6.21
CA ILE A 66 -9.25 -2.67 6.09
C ILE A 66 -10.18 -1.70 6.83
N VAL A 67 -9.62 -0.88 7.72
CA VAL A 67 -10.41 0.11 8.47
C VAL A 67 -10.17 1.48 7.88
N ILE A 68 -11.24 2.16 7.48
CA ILE A 68 -11.21 3.46 6.84
C ILE A 68 -12.12 4.42 7.60
N ILE A 69 -11.65 5.64 7.82
CA ILE A 69 -12.44 6.75 8.31
C ILE A 69 -12.64 7.74 7.16
N SER A 70 -13.90 7.89 6.76
CA SER A 70 -14.34 8.94 5.86
C SER A 70 -14.82 10.12 6.69
N ASN A 71 -13.94 11.08 6.93
CA ASN A 71 -14.36 12.44 7.25
C ASN A 71 -14.70 13.12 5.91
N ASP A 72 -15.53 14.16 5.85
CA ASP A 72 -16.03 14.87 4.63
C ASP A 72 -14.96 15.39 3.62
N GLU A 73 -13.72 14.98 3.81
CA GLU A 73 -12.59 15.17 2.92
C GLU A 73 -12.65 14.26 1.68
N ASN A 74 -12.13 14.75 0.57
CA ASN A 74 -12.07 14.05 -0.73
C ASN A 74 -11.20 12.78 -0.75
N ARG A 75 -10.64 12.35 0.38
CA ARG A 75 -9.70 11.23 0.48
C ARG A 75 -9.83 10.54 1.84
N PRO A 76 -10.55 9.42 1.95
CA PRO A 76 -10.68 8.68 3.20
C PRO A 76 -9.33 8.25 3.79
N ALA A 77 -9.28 8.19 5.11
CA ALA A 77 -8.09 7.88 5.90
C ALA A 77 -8.06 6.40 6.29
N VAL A 78 -6.99 5.69 5.94
CA VAL A 78 -6.74 4.29 6.30
C VAL A 78 -6.19 4.23 7.72
N VAL A 79 -6.94 3.62 8.63
CA VAL A 79 -6.56 3.44 10.04
C VAL A 79 -5.88 2.10 10.28
N ASP A 80 -6.29 1.07 9.54
CA ASP A 80 -5.69 -0.27 9.60
C ASP A 80 -5.67 -0.90 8.20
N GLY A 81 -4.75 -1.84 7.99
CA GLY A 81 -4.53 -2.49 6.69
C GLY A 81 -3.57 -1.74 5.75
N GLN A 82 -2.90 -0.70 6.24
CA GLN A 82 -1.99 0.15 5.46
C GLN A 82 -0.88 -0.64 4.74
N GLN A 83 -0.29 -1.65 5.39
CA GLN A 83 0.85 -2.40 4.85
C GLN A 83 0.40 -3.28 3.69
N ARG A 84 -0.81 -3.83 3.80
CA ARG A 84 -1.43 -4.64 2.76
C ARG A 84 -1.76 -3.78 1.54
N LEU A 85 -2.41 -2.64 1.73
CA LEU A 85 -2.70 -1.70 0.63
C LEU A 85 -1.43 -1.19 -0.06
N ALA A 86 -0.40 -0.85 0.72
CA ALA A 86 0.90 -0.46 0.18
C ALA A 86 1.52 -1.58 -0.67
N SER A 87 1.49 -2.82 -0.19
CA SER A 87 2.05 -3.98 -0.88
C SER A 87 1.30 -4.30 -2.17
N VAL A 88 -0.03 -4.25 -2.15
CA VAL A 88 -0.85 -4.47 -3.36
C VAL A 88 -0.65 -3.35 -4.37
N THR A 89 -0.49 -2.11 -3.91
CA THR A 89 -0.13 -0.98 -4.79
C THR A 89 1.24 -1.21 -5.45
N MET A 90 2.22 -1.75 -4.71
CA MET A 90 3.52 -2.13 -5.29
C MET A 90 3.41 -3.25 -6.33
N ILE A 91 2.50 -4.22 -6.12
CA ILE A 91 2.22 -5.27 -7.10
C ILE A 91 1.63 -4.67 -8.39
N TYR A 92 0.67 -3.74 -8.29
CA TYR A 92 0.15 -3.03 -9.48
C TYR A 92 1.24 -2.23 -10.21
N ALA A 93 2.15 -1.60 -9.48
CA ALA A 93 3.30 -0.93 -10.08
C ALA A 93 4.24 -1.92 -10.81
N ALA A 94 4.50 -3.08 -10.23
CA ALA A 94 5.31 -4.13 -10.86
C ALA A 94 4.62 -4.69 -12.12
N ILE A 95 3.29 -4.90 -12.09
CA ILE A 95 2.50 -5.29 -13.27
C ILE A 95 2.60 -4.22 -14.36
N ARG A 96 2.47 -2.95 -14.01
CA ARG A 96 2.63 -1.82 -14.93
C ARG A 96 4.02 -1.82 -15.57
N ASP A 97 5.08 -1.98 -14.77
CA ASP A 97 6.46 -2.01 -15.26
C ASP A 97 6.67 -3.20 -16.21
N TYR A 98 6.19 -4.39 -15.84
CA TYR A 98 6.24 -5.59 -16.67
C TYR A 98 5.55 -5.40 -18.03
N LEU A 99 4.36 -4.80 -18.05
CA LEU A 99 3.63 -4.52 -19.30
C LEU A 99 4.39 -3.52 -20.19
N VAL A 100 5.05 -2.51 -19.60
CA VAL A 100 5.89 -1.57 -20.36
C VAL A 100 7.08 -2.28 -21.02
N GLU A 101 7.74 -3.18 -20.28
CA GLU A 101 8.87 -3.97 -20.79
C GLU A 101 8.46 -4.91 -21.95
N HIS A 102 7.20 -5.34 -21.96
CA HIS A 102 6.64 -6.23 -23.00
C HIS A 102 5.88 -5.47 -24.10
N GLU A 103 6.11 -4.16 -24.23
CA GLU A 103 5.53 -3.29 -25.26
C GLU A 103 3.99 -3.11 -25.20
N GLU A 104 3.34 -3.56 -24.12
CA GLU A 104 1.91 -3.43 -23.83
C GLU A 104 1.57 -2.05 -23.22
N LYS A 105 1.97 -0.98 -23.92
CA LYS A 105 1.98 0.39 -23.38
C LYS A 105 0.59 0.94 -23.05
N GLU A 106 -0.44 0.56 -23.80
CA GLU A 106 -1.82 1.00 -23.56
C GLU A 106 -2.38 0.35 -22.29
N THR A 107 -2.26 -0.98 -22.19
CA THR A 107 -2.65 -1.74 -20.99
C THR A 107 -1.91 -1.25 -19.74
N ALA A 108 -0.60 -0.97 -19.86
CA ALA A 108 0.17 -0.38 -18.77
C ALA A 108 -0.39 0.99 -18.34
N ALA A 109 -0.80 1.84 -19.29
CA ALA A 109 -1.36 3.14 -19.00
C ALA A 109 -2.75 3.05 -18.32
N ASP A 110 -3.55 2.04 -18.69
CA ASP A 110 -4.83 1.76 -18.03
C ASP A 110 -4.63 1.33 -16.58
N VAL A 111 -3.73 0.37 -16.30
CA VAL A 111 -3.37 -0.04 -14.93
C VAL A 111 -2.89 1.17 -14.12
N GLU A 112 -2.02 1.99 -14.69
CA GLU A 112 -1.47 3.17 -14.04
C GLU A 112 -2.58 4.16 -13.65
N LYS A 113 -3.54 4.41 -14.54
CA LYS A 113 -4.66 5.35 -14.34
C LYS A 113 -5.74 4.82 -13.40
N GLU A 114 -5.96 3.52 -13.39
CA GLU A 114 -6.97 2.88 -12.56
C GLU A 114 -6.50 2.76 -11.11
N TYR A 115 -5.28 2.27 -10.88
CA TYR A 115 -4.82 1.86 -9.55
C TYR A 115 -3.72 2.75 -8.95
N LEU A 116 -2.90 3.45 -9.75
CA LEU A 116 -1.71 4.15 -9.24
C LEU A 116 -1.89 5.67 -9.14
N TYR A 117 -2.42 6.33 -10.16
CA TYR A 117 -2.66 7.78 -10.15
C TYR A 117 -4.06 8.16 -10.62
N SER A 118 -4.50 9.33 -10.18
CA SER A 118 -5.60 10.07 -10.78
C SER A 118 -5.05 11.32 -11.46
N ARG A 119 -5.68 11.74 -12.55
CA ARG A 119 -5.36 12.99 -13.22
C ARG A 119 -6.56 13.93 -13.11
N HIS A 120 -6.36 15.08 -12.51
CA HIS A 120 -7.42 16.09 -12.47
C HIS A 120 -7.70 16.60 -13.88
N LYS A 121 -8.98 16.61 -14.29
CA LYS A 121 -9.39 16.85 -15.68
C LYS A 121 -8.96 18.21 -16.21
N TRP A 122 -8.92 19.22 -15.34
CA TRP A 122 -8.65 20.62 -15.69
C TRP A 122 -7.18 20.99 -15.48
N THR A 123 -6.69 20.84 -14.25
CA THR A 123 -5.31 21.23 -13.88
C THR A 123 -4.27 20.29 -14.47
N LYS A 124 -4.68 19.12 -14.97
CA LYS A 124 -3.80 18.04 -15.46
C LYS A 124 -2.84 17.48 -14.42
N GLU A 125 -3.00 17.89 -13.17
CA GLU A 125 -2.23 17.44 -12.02
C GLU A 125 -2.40 15.95 -11.81
N ARG A 126 -1.28 15.26 -11.57
CA ARG A 126 -1.25 13.85 -11.23
C ARG A 126 -1.20 13.71 -9.71
N THR A 127 -2.09 12.93 -9.15
CA THR A 127 -2.14 12.63 -7.72
C THR A 127 -2.15 11.14 -7.51
N ALA A 128 -1.31 10.60 -6.62
CA ALA A 128 -1.33 9.19 -6.27
C ALA A 128 -2.71 8.76 -5.74
N ARG A 129 -3.18 7.56 -6.11
CA ARG A 129 -4.41 6.97 -5.58
C ARG A 129 -4.25 6.60 -4.12
N PHE A 130 -3.12 6.01 -3.75
CA PHE A 130 -2.78 5.68 -2.38
C PHE A 130 -1.60 6.53 -1.89
N LYS A 131 -1.79 7.27 -0.80
CA LYS A 131 -0.74 8.10 -0.17
C LYS A 131 -0.33 7.50 1.17
N LEU A 132 0.95 7.24 1.36
CA LEU A 132 1.52 6.83 2.65
C LEU A 132 1.71 8.03 3.59
N SER A 133 2.09 7.74 4.84
CA SER A 133 2.50 8.76 5.81
C SER A 133 3.79 9.45 5.37
N ASP A 134 4.06 10.63 5.93
CA ASP A 134 5.13 11.53 5.49
C ASP A 134 6.52 10.88 5.45
N GLU A 135 6.80 9.89 6.31
CA GLU A 135 8.10 9.18 6.33
C GLU A 135 8.37 8.40 5.03
N ASP A 136 7.35 7.75 4.46
CA ASP A 136 7.50 6.87 3.28
C ASP A 136 6.93 7.48 1.99
N ALA A 137 6.12 8.53 2.09
CA ALA A 137 5.37 9.10 0.97
C ALA A 137 6.28 9.46 -0.22
N ASP A 138 7.39 10.16 0.06
CA ASP A 138 8.33 10.61 -0.97
C ASP A 138 8.98 9.43 -1.72
N PHE A 139 9.45 8.44 -0.99
CA PHE A 139 10.09 7.26 -1.58
C PHE A 139 9.07 6.46 -2.41
N PHE A 140 7.88 6.25 -1.84
CA PHE A 140 6.83 5.46 -2.45
C PHE A 140 6.30 6.11 -3.72
N GLU A 141 5.99 7.41 -3.70
CA GLU A 141 5.50 8.11 -4.89
C GLU A 141 6.57 8.11 -6.01
N ARG A 142 7.85 8.30 -5.68
CA ARG A 142 8.92 8.37 -6.69
C ARG A 142 9.33 7.02 -7.28
N ASN A 143 9.30 5.95 -6.49
CA ASN A 143 9.85 4.65 -6.91
C ASN A 143 8.79 3.59 -7.23
N VAL A 144 7.55 3.79 -6.76
CA VAL A 144 6.44 2.86 -6.98
C VAL A 144 5.42 3.48 -7.92
N VAL A 145 4.98 4.71 -7.66
CA VAL A 145 3.86 5.32 -8.41
C VAL A 145 4.34 5.99 -9.70
N ALA A 146 5.46 6.72 -9.66
CA ALA A 146 6.00 7.41 -10.84
C ALA A 146 6.41 6.41 -11.93
N ARG A 147 6.28 6.84 -13.18
CA ARG A 147 6.71 6.08 -14.36
C ARG A 147 8.14 6.46 -14.72
N ASP A 148 8.90 5.46 -15.17
CA ASP A 148 10.33 5.42 -15.51
C ASP A 148 10.66 6.31 -16.72
N GLY A 149 10.44 7.62 -16.57
CA GLY A 149 10.72 8.65 -17.58
C GLY A 149 11.19 9.98 -16.99
N SER A 150 11.20 10.12 -15.65
CA SER A 150 11.65 11.33 -14.93
C SER A 150 13.10 11.25 -14.44
N GLY A 151 13.81 10.14 -14.64
CA GLY A 151 15.19 9.97 -14.17
C GLY A 151 15.36 9.91 -12.64
N THR A 152 14.28 9.67 -11.90
CA THR A 152 14.24 9.76 -10.42
C THR A 152 14.23 8.42 -9.68
N ARG A 153 14.15 7.28 -10.38
CA ARG A 153 14.22 5.97 -9.72
C ARG A 153 15.68 5.72 -9.34
N GLU A 154 16.01 5.83 -8.06
CA GLU A 154 17.35 5.44 -7.59
C GLU A 154 17.47 3.92 -7.73
N THR A 155 18.05 3.46 -8.84
CA THR A 155 18.49 2.07 -9.02
C THR A 155 19.77 1.79 -8.23
N LYS A 156 19.87 2.27 -6.99
CA LYS A 156 20.89 1.76 -6.09
C LYS A 156 20.40 0.42 -5.59
N ARG A 157 20.96 -0.67 -6.15
CA ARG A 157 21.08 -1.95 -5.44
C ARG A 157 21.36 -1.63 -3.97
N VAL A 158 20.41 -1.91 -3.08
CA VAL A 158 20.53 -1.65 -1.66
C VAL A 158 21.80 -2.36 -1.19
N ARG A 159 22.88 -1.60 -0.97
CA ARG A 159 24.03 -2.09 -0.24
C ARG A 159 23.55 -2.22 1.18
N LYS A 160 23.46 -3.46 1.67
CA LYS A 160 23.10 -3.80 3.05
C LYS A 160 23.98 -2.97 4.00
N GLY A 161 23.43 -1.88 4.53
CA GLY A 161 24.06 -1.11 5.60
C GLY A 161 24.02 -1.93 6.89
N PRO A 162 24.98 -1.75 7.81
CA PRO A 162 24.98 -2.50 9.07
C PRO A 162 23.75 -2.12 9.90
N ASP A 163 23.12 -3.13 10.50
CA ASP A 163 21.92 -3.04 11.34
C ASP A 163 22.00 -1.87 12.33
N SER A 164 21.13 -0.87 12.15
CA SER A 164 20.96 0.24 13.10
C SER A 164 20.21 -0.16 14.37
N HIS A 165 19.78 -1.42 14.50
CA HIS A 165 19.03 -1.96 15.63
C HIS A 165 19.92 -2.68 16.66
N LYS A 166 21.13 -2.17 16.92
CA LYS A 166 21.80 -2.46 18.19
C LYS A 166 21.45 -1.36 19.19
N ARG A 167 20.58 -1.70 20.15
CA ARG A 167 20.48 -0.93 21.40
C ARG A 167 21.88 -0.87 22.01
N PRO A 168 22.39 0.31 22.42
CA PRO A 168 23.61 0.34 23.21
C PRO A 168 23.35 -0.40 24.52
N ASP A 169 24.19 -1.40 24.81
CA ASP A 169 24.19 -2.10 26.08
C ASP A 169 24.34 -1.10 27.22
N SER A 170 23.37 -1.09 28.14
CA SER A 170 23.43 -0.30 29.37
C SER A 170 24.71 -0.66 30.15
N PRO A 171 25.50 0.32 30.62
CA PRO A 171 26.68 0.02 31.40
C PRO A 171 26.30 -0.55 32.77
N ASN A 172 26.57 -1.85 32.91
CA ASN A 172 27.06 -2.55 34.09
C ASN A 172 26.85 -1.82 35.44
N CYS A 173 25.74 -2.13 36.13
CA CYS A 173 25.55 -1.78 37.54
C CYS A 173 26.47 -2.66 38.40
N ALA A 174 27.71 -2.22 38.56
CA ALA A 174 28.66 -2.82 39.49
C ALA A 174 28.25 -2.48 40.93
N ARG A 175 27.87 -3.52 41.67
CA ARG A 175 27.86 -3.56 43.14
C ARG A 175 29.22 -3.15 43.70
N GLN A 176 29.26 -2.08 44.47
CA GLN A 176 30.14 -1.81 45.62
C GLN A 176 29.33 -0.86 46.53
N SER A 177 29.09 -1.06 47.83
CA SER A 177 29.59 -1.96 48.87
C SER A 177 28.46 -2.30 49.83
#